data_AF-A0A8T2PJR8-F1
#
_entry.id   AF-A0A8T2PJR8-F1
#
_cell.length_a   1.000
_cell.length_b   1.000
_cell.length_c   1.000
_cell.angle_alpha   90.00
_cell.angle_beta   90.00
_cell.angle_gamma   90.00
#
_symmetry.space_group_name_H-M   'P 1'
#
loop_
_entity.id
_entity.type
_entity.pdbx_description
1 polymer ?
#
loop_
_entity_poly.entity_id
_entity_poly.type
_entity_poly.pdbx_seq_one_letter_code
_entity_poly.pdbx_strand_id
1 'polypeptide(L)'
;MVLARRRGEQQGTSKRLSSKKVARHLLQSSTLTLDSMDDLSRDILELADTDITDKVLFLEKRVVELEKDSAASGEQHTRLRQENLQLVHRANALEEQLKEQETRSEEALHLEVRRHKDALCKLERERGMELENLQSSPSVSAALENELALGTIWALLPPSGVMERWLQLQQLDEENSELRSCVPCLRANIERLEEEKRKLQDEVEDVTERLNEELESRRKMADKLSHERHKNQKEKECTQELIEDLRKQLEHLQLYKLEVEAKTGRSPSAGLQEYQNRTREAELEQEIRRLKQDNRSLKEQNDELNGQIINLSIQGAKNLFATSFSESLAAEINSVSRDELMEAIHKQEEINYRLQDYIDRIIVAIMESNPSILEVKVQQTQVRGSLRRREEEP
;
A
#
# COMPACT_ATOMS: atom_id res chain seq x y z
N MET A 1 87.00 -91.55 60.14
CA MET A 1 86.97 -91.19 61.57
C MET A 1 86.87 -89.67 61.66
N VAL A 2 85.67 -89.11 61.83
CA VAL A 2 84.91 -89.01 63.10
C VAL A 2 85.32 -87.73 63.85
N LEU A 3 84.35 -86.80 63.91
CA LEU A 3 84.01 -85.89 65.02
C LEU A 3 85.01 -84.76 65.37
N ALA A 4 84.61 -83.58 65.84
CA ALA A 4 83.31 -82.95 66.03
C ALA A 4 83.55 -81.49 66.46
N ARG A 5 82.56 -80.64 66.14
CA ARG A 5 82.04 -79.48 66.88
C ARG A 5 82.91 -78.85 67.99
N ARG A 6 83.04 -77.52 67.92
CA ARG A 6 82.68 -76.63 69.03
C ARG A 6 82.16 -75.27 68.57
N ARG A 7 81.19 -74.77 69.33
CA ARG A 7 80.40 -73.53 69.25
C ARG A 7 81.20 -72.28 69.65
N GLY A 8 80.68 -71.11 69.26
CA GLY A 8 80.86 -69.79 69.90
C GLY A 8 80.55 -68.69 68.88
N GLU A 9 79.29 -68.29 68.71
CA GLU A 9 78.62 -67.14 69.36
C GLU A 9 78.63 -65.86 68.50
N GLN A 10 77.50 -65.16 68.58
CA GLN A 10 77.07 -64.05 67.73
C GLN A 10 77.96 -62.81 67.87
N GLN A 11 78.09 -62.02 66.81
CA GLN A 11 78.06 -60.56 66.89
C GLN A 11 77.76 -59.93 65.53
N GLY A 12 76.57 -59.36 65.39
CA GLY A 12 76.23 -58.50 64.27
C GLY A 12 77.14 -57.28 64.27
N THR A 13 77.88 -57.07 63.17
CA THR A 13 78.51 -55.77 62.92
C THR A 13 77.48 -54.86 62.28
N SER A 14 76.53 -54.40 63.10
CA SER A 14 75.84 -53.13 62.86
C SER A 14 76.93 -52.05 62.98
N LYS A 15 77.72 -51.88 61.91
CA LYS A 15 78.65 -50.76 61.78
C LYS A 15 77.78 -49.53 61.70
N ARG A 16 77.53 -48.93 62.86
CA ARG A 16 76.82 -47.67 63.05
C ARG A 16 77.42 -46.70 62.03
N LEU A 17 76.69 -46.48 60.94
CA LEU A 17 77.12 -45.56 59.90
C LEU A 17 77.37 -44.24 60.62
N SER A 18 78.59 -43.71 60.52
CA SER A 18 78.92 -42.41 61.09
C SER A 18 77.83 -41.42 60.68
N SER A 19 77.30 -40.61 61.59
CA SER A 19 76.24 -39.64 61.28
C SER A 19 76.57 -38.79 60.05
N LYS A 20 77.86 -38.57 59.78
CA LYS A 20 78.35 -37.87 58.59
C LYS A 20 78.12 -38.62 57.28
N LYS A 21 78.18 -39.95 57.29
CA LYS A 21 77.94 -40.83 56.13
C LYS A 21 76.45 -41.04 55.87
N VAL A 22 75.64 -41.15 56.94
CA VAL A 22 74.17 -41.18 56.82
C VAL A 22 73.65 -39.84 56.31
N ALA A 23 74.13 -38.72 56.86
CA ALA A 23 73.77 -37.39 56.38
C ALA A 23 74.14 -37.18 54.90
N ARG A 24 75.32 -37.65 54.47
CA ARG A 24 75.69 -37.61 53.05
C ARG A 24 74.81 -38.47 52.17
N HIS A 25 74.46 -39.69 52.59
CA HIS A 25 73.58 -40.55 51.80
C HIS A 25 72.15 -39.99 51.72
N LEU A 26 71.65 -39.38 52.80
CA LEU A 26 70.35 -38.69 52.79
C LEU A 26 70.39 -37.45 51.91
N LEU A 27 71.45 -36.64 51.97
CA LEU A 27 71.62 -35.49 51.08
C LEU A 27 71.76 -35.92 49.62
N GLN A 28 72.51 -36.99 49.34
CA GLN A 28 72.75 -37.51 47.99
C GLN A 28 71.49 -38.15 47.40
N SER A 29 70.74 -38.91 48.22
CA SER A 29 69.42 -39.42 47.85
C SER A 29 68.42 -38.29 47.64
N SER A 30 68.42 -37.27 48.50
CA SER A 30 67.55 -36.11 48.39
C SER A 30 67.87 -35.25 47.17
N THR A 31 69.15 -35.11 46.80
CA THR A 31 69.57 -34.40 45.58
C THR A 31 69.21 -35.18 44.33
N LEU A 32 69.39 -36.50 44.29
CA LEU A 32 69.02 -37.31 43.12
C LEU A 32 67.49 -37.36 42.91
N THR A 33 66.71 -37.33 44.01
CA THR A 33 65.25 -37.21 43.90
C THR A 33 64.80 -35.80 43.52
N LEU A 34 65.53 -34.75 43.91
CA LEU A 34 65.23 -33.38 43.49
C LEU A 34 65.48 -33.21 41.98
N ASP A 35 66.65 -33.65 41.51
CA ASP A 35 67.03 -33.59 40.09
C ASP A 35 66.01 -34.32 39.20
N SER A 36 65.57 -35.51 39.62
CA SER A 36 64.58 -36.29 38.87
C SER A 36 63.18 -35.65 38.87
N MET A 37 62.82 -34.92 39.94
CA MET A 37 61.54 -34.21 40.02
C MET A 37 61.59 -32.89 39.26
N ASP A 38 62.76 -32.23 39.22
CA ASP A 38 63.01 -31.04 38.43
C ASP A 38 63.01 -31.34 36.93
N ASP A 39 63.58 -32.49 36.50
CA ASP A 39 63.51 -32.96 35.10
C ASP A 39 62.07 -33.31 34.68
N LEU A 40 61.31 -34.04 35.49
CA LEU A 40 59.91 -34.35 35.17
C LEU A 40 59.04 -33.09 35.11
N SER A 41 59.29 -32.12 36.01
CA SER A 41 58.58 -30.84 36.02
C SER A 41 58.92 -30.02 34.78
N ARG A 42 60.17 -30.10 34.31
CA ARG A 42 60.64 -29.45 33.08
C ARG A 42 60.01 -30.08 31.84
N ASP A 43 59.95 -31.40 31.75
CA ASP A 43 59.32 -32.12 30.63
C ASP A 43 57.81 -31.85 30.54
N ILE A 44 57.11 -31.79 31.68
CA ILE A 44 55.68 -31.43 31.74
C ILE A 44 55.47 -29.99 31.27
N LEU A 45 56.38 -29.08 31.63
CA LEU A 45 56.30 -27.68 31.24
C LEU A 45 56.61 -27.49 29.74
N GLU A 46 57.61 -28.19 29.20
CA GLU A 46 57.92 -28.18 27.76
C GLU A 46 56.77 -28.78 26.91
N LEU A 47 56.14 -29.86 27.38
CA LEU A 47 54.95 -30.42 26.72
C LEU A 47 53.75 -29.47 26.76
N ALA A 48 53.57 -28.73 27.86
CA ALA A 48 52.53 -27.71 27.96
C ALA A 48 52.82 -26.51 27.06
N ASP A 49 54.07 -26.03 26.99
CA ASP A 49 54.48 -24.91 26.14
C ASP A 49 54.35 -25.25 24.65
N THR A 50 54.70 -26.48 24.25
CA THR A 50 54.51 -26.95 22.86
C THR A 50 53.02 -27.05 22.48
N ASP A 51 52.16 -27.62 23.33
CA ASP A 51 50.70 -27.69 23.08
C ASP A 51 50.03 -26.30 23.07
N ILE A 52 50.49 -25.38 23.91
CA ILE A 52 50.05 -23.97 23.88
C ILE A 52 50.49 -23.31 22.58
N THR A 53 51.73 -23.53 22.14
CA THR A 53 52.26 -22.97 20.89
C THR A 53 51.46 -23.48 19.69
N ASP A 54 51.14 -24.76 19.63
CA ASP A 54 50.32 -25.35 18.57
C ASP A 54 48.88 -24.80 18.57
N LYS A 55 48.28 -24.62 19.75
CA LYS A 55 46.96 -23.98 19.89
C LYS A 55 46.96 -22.52 19.45
N VAL A 56 48.01 -21.77 19.77
CA VAL A 56 48.18 -20.37 19.32
C VAL A 56 48.32 -20.34 17.79
N LEU A 57 49.14 -21.19 17.19
CA LEU A 57 49.29 -21.29 15.73
C LEU A 57 47.98 -21.68 15.02
N PHE A 58 47.18 -22.57 15.63
CA PHE A 58 45.86 -22.92 15.13
C PHE A 58 44.89 -21.73 15.18
N LEU A 59 44.88 -21.00 16.29
CA LEU A 59 44.04 -19.80 16.44
C LEU A 59 44.46 -18.71 15.46
N GLU A 60 45.76 -18.47 15.25
CA GLU A 60 46.26 -17.53 14.25
C GLU A 60 45.82 -17.90 12.84
N LYS A 61 45.95 -19.18 12.44
CA LYS A 61 45.41 -19.66 11.16
C LYS A 61 43.91 -19.44 11.05
N ARG A 62 43.17 -19.75 12.11
CA ARG A 62 41.71 -19.60 12.14
C ARG A 62 41.28 -18.14 12.04
N VAL A 63 42.01 -17.22 12.67
CA VAL A 63 41.79 -15.77 12.54
C VAL A 63 42.00 -15.32 11.10
N VAL A 64 43.09 -15.76 10.45
CA VAL A 64 43.35 -15.41 9.04
C VAL A 64 42.28 -15.97 8.10
N GLU A 65 41.77 -17.17 8.34
CA GLU A 65 40.65 -17.73 7.58
C GLU A 65 39.38 -16.89 7.77
N LEU A 66 39.04 -16.53 9.00
CA LEU A 66 37.86 -15.69 9.29
C LEU A 66 37.98 -14.29 8.70
N GLU A 67 39.17 -13.70 8.68
CA GLU A 67 39.43 -12.42 8.02
C GLU A 67 39.20 -12.50 6.51
N LYS A 68 39.65 -13.60 5.87
CA LYS A 68 39.40 -13.85 4.44
C LYS A 68 37.91 -14.06 4.15
N ASP A 69 37.22 -14.84 4.97
CA ASP A 69 35.79 -15.09 4.82
C ASP A 69 34.98 -13.80 5.03
N SER A 70 35.37 -12.97 6.00
CA SER A 70 34.78 -11.66 6.24
C SER A 70 35.00 -10.71 5.06
N ALA A 71 36.19 -10.71 4.45
CA ALA A 71 36.48 -9.91 3.27
C ALA A 71 35.66 -10.37 2.04
N ALA A 72 35.59 -11.68 1.80
CA ALA A 72 34.81 -12.26 0.71
C ALA A 72 33.30 -11.98 0.86
N SER A 73 32.77 -12.12 2.08
CA SER A 73 31.38 -11.75 2.41
C SER A 73 31.12 -10.26 2.19
N GLY A 74 32.07 -9.39 2.56
CA GLY A 74 31.99 -7.95 2.29
C GLY A 74 31.94 -7.62 0.80
N GLU A 75 32.74 -8.28 -0.03
CA GLU A 75 32.69 -8.14 -1.49
C GLU A 75 31.36 -8.65 -2.05
N GLN A 76 30.86 -9.79 -1.58
CA GLN A 76 29.56 -10.32 -2.01
C GLN A 76 28.42 -9.35 -1.64
N HIS A 77 28.45 -8.76 -0.45
CA HIS A 77 27.47 -7.77 -0.04
C HIS A 77 27.52 -6.50 -0.89
N THR A 78 28.71 -6.03 -1.28
CA THR A 78 28.82 -4.85 -2.15
C THR A 78 28.33 -5.12 -3.57
N ARG A 79 28.64 -6.30 -4.13
CA ARG A 79 28.11 -6.75 -5.44
C ARG A 79 26.59 -6.86 -5.43
N LEU A 80 26.02 -7.55 -4.43
CA LEU A 80 24.57 -7.67 -4.27
C LEU A 80 23.90 -6.30 -4.11
N ARG A 81 24.52 -5.35 -3.39
CA ARG A 81 24.01 -3.96 -3.30
C ARG A 81 23.97 -3.28 -4.67
N GLN A 82 25.01 -3.45 -5.49
CA GLN A 82 25.06 -2.85 -6.83
C GLN A 82 24.03 -3.49 -7.76
N GLU A 83 23.90 -4.82 -7.76
CA GLU A 83 22.89 -5.53 -8.53
C GLU A 83 21.47 -5.12 -8.11
N ASN A 84 21.22 -5.02 -6.80
CA ASN A 84 19.91 -4.59 -6.27
C ASN A 84 19.59 -3.15 -6.70
N LEU A 85 20.58 -2.25 -6.66
CA LEU A 85 20.42 -0.88 -7.16
C LEU A 85 20.07 -0.85 -8.66
N GLN A 86 20.75 -1.65 -9.48
CA GLN A 86 20.46 -1.76 -10.92
C GLN A 86 19.06 -2.31 -11.19
N LEU A 87 18.64 -3.33 -10.42
CA LEU A 87 17.29 -3.88 -10.52
C LEU A 87 16.23 -2.86 -10.14
N VAL A 88 16.47 -2.05 -9.10
CA VAL A 88 15.58 -0.95 -8.71
C VAL A 88 15.48 0.10 -9.82
N HIS A 89 16.60 0.53 -10.40
CA HIS A 89 16.58 1.48 -11.53
C HIS A 89 15.82 0.92 -12.74
N ARG A 90 16.02 -0.37 -13.06
CA ARG A 90 15.31 -1.04 -14.14
C ARG A 90 13.82 -1.17 -13.85
N ALA A 91 13.44 -1.50 -12.62
CA ALA A 91 12.04 -1.57 -12.20
C ALA A 91 11.35 -0.21 -12.34
N ASN A 92 11.98 0.86 -11.82
CA ASN A 92 11.45 2.22 -11.92
C ASN A 92 11.27 2.68 -13.37
N ALA A 93 12.22 2.36 -14.26
CA ALA A 93 12.11 2.69 -15.68
C ALA A 93 10.95 1.94 -16.37
N LEU A 94 10.72 0.68 -16.01
CA LEU A 94 9.58 -0.09 -16.54
C LEU A 94 8.25 0.42 -15.99
N GLU A 95 8.20 0.82 -14.71
CA GLU A 95 7.01 1.45 -14.11
C GLU A 95 6.65 2.78 -14.80
N GLU A 96 7.65 3.58 -15.14
CA GLU A 96 7.44 4.85 -15.85
C GLU A 96 6.95 4.61 -17.29
N GLN A 97 7.52 3.64 -18.00
CA GLN A 97 7.03 3.22 -19.32
C GLN A 97 5.58 2.72 -19.29
N LEU A 98 5.22 1.95 -18.25
CA LEU A 98 3.86 1.47 -18.08
C LEU A 98 2.88 2.63 -17.86
N LYS A 99 3.22 3.58 -16.99
CA LYS A 99 2.40 4.80 -16.76
C LYS A 99 2.23 5.63 -18.03
N GLU A 100 3.30 5.80 -18.81
CA GLU A 100 3.20 6.48 -20.11
C GLU A 100 2.31 5.73 -21.10
N GLN A 101 2.36 4.39 -21.11
CA GLN A 101 1.48 3.60 -21.98
C GLN A 101 0.02 3.70 -21.52
N GLU A 102 -0.24 3.63 -20.22
CA GLU A 102 -1.57 3.77 -19.63
C GLU A 102 -2.19 5.12 -19.99
N THR A 103 -1.47 6.21 -19.75
CA THR A 103 -1.91 7.58 -20.11
C THR A 103 -2.17 7.73 -21.61
N ARG A 104 -1.28 7.23 -22.48
CA ARG A 104 -1.52 7.25 -23.94
C ARG A 104 -2.77 6.47 -24.33
N SER A 105 -3.03 5.32 -23.69
CA SER A 105 -4.22 4.51 -23.97
C SER A 105 -5.52 5.19 -23.49
N GLU A 106 -5.48 5.86 -22.34
CA GLU A 106 -6.58 6.66 -21.81
C GLU A 106 -6.90 7.86 -22.71
N GLU A 107 -5.87 8.57 -23.18
CA GLU A 107 -6.03 9.68 -24.12
C GLU A 107 -6.65 9.24 -25.45
N ALA A 108 -6.21 8.10 -25.99
CA ALA A 108 -6.78 7.52 -27.21
C ALA A 108 -8.26 7.14 -27.03
N LEU A 109 -8.59 6.48 -25.90
CA LEU A 109 -9.97 6.15 -25.56
C LEU A 109 -10.82 7.41 -25.42
N HIS A 110 -10.32 8.45 -24.75
CA HIS A 110 -11.02 9.72 -24.62
C HIS A 110 -11.28 10.39 -25.97
N LEU A 111 -10.32 10.33 -26.90
CA LEU A 111 -10.49 10.85 -28.25
C LEU A 111 -11.57 10.09 -29.02
N GLU A 112 -11.57 8.76 -28.95
CA GLU A 112 -12.60 7.94 -29.62
C GLU A 112 -13.99 8.15 -29.00
N VAL A 113 -14.10 8.24 -27.68
CA VAL A 113 -15.36 8.58 -27.01
C VAL A 113 -15.88 9.94 -27.47
N ARG A 114 -15.01 10.95 -27.65
CA ARG A 114 -15.43 12.24 -28.22
C ARG A 114 -15.92 12.11 -29.66
N ARG A 115 -15.18 11.38 -30.52
CA ARG A 115 -15.57 11.14 -31.92
C ARG A 115 -16.93 10.45 -32.00
N HIS A 116 -17.17 9.41 -31.21
CA HIS A 116 -18.45 8.71 -31.16
C HIS A 116 -19.59 9.62 -30.70
N LYS A 117 -19.37 10.45 -29.66
CA LYS A 117 -20.38 11.43 -29.21
C LYS A 117 -20.73 12.42 -30.32
N ASP A 118 -19.72 12.97 -31.00
CA ASP A 118 -19.94 13.93 -32.09
C ASP A 118 -20.68 13.30 -33.26
N ALA A 119 -20.37 12.05 -33.60
CA ALA A 119 -21.07 11.27 -34.63
C ALA A 119 -22.52 11.00 -34.26
N LEU A 120 -22.79 10.58 -33.01
CA LEU A 120 -24.15 10.37 -32.51
C LEU A 120 -24.98 11.65 -32.56
N CYS A 121 -24.42 12.79 -32.11
CA CYS A 121 -25.13 14.06 -32.18
C CYS A 121 -25.42 14.50 -33.63
N LYS A 122 -24.57 14.14 -34.61
CA LYS A 122 -24.85 14.38 -36.03
C LYS A 122 -26.02 13.54 -36.52
N LEU A 123 -26.00 12.24 -36.25
CA LEU A 123 -27.09 11.32 -36.63
C LEU A 123 -28.43 11.69 -35.97
N GLU A 124 -28.42 12.13 -34.71
CA GLU A 124 -29.62 12.61 -34.02
C GLU A 124 -30.20 13.86 -34.67
N ARG A 125 -29.35 14.80 -35.11
CA ARG A 125 -29.79 15.99 -35.86
C ARG A 125 -30.35 15.63 -37.22
N GLU A 126 -29.69 14.75 -37.96
CA GLU A 126 -30.15 14.27 -39.27
C GLU A 126 -31.51 13.57 -39.16
N ARG A 127 -31.68 12.68 -38.17
CA ARG A 127 -32.99 12.06 -37.88
C ARG A 127 -34.06 13.08 -37.49
N GLY A 128 -33.70 14.10 -36.71
CA GLY A 128 -34.61 15.20 -36.38
C GLY A 128 -35.10 15.94 -37.63
N MET A 129 -34.17 16.26 -38.54
CA MET A 129 -34.50 16.89 -39.82
C MET A 129 -35.34 15.98 -40.72
N GLU A 130 -35.08 14.67 -40.76
CA GLU A 130 -35.89 13.71 -41.49
C GLU A 130 -37.31 13.61 -40.94
N LEU A 131 -37.48 13.60 -39.61
CA LEU A 131 -38.79 13.60 -38.97
C LEU A 131 -39.55 14.90 -39.24
N GLU A 132 -38.89 16.05 -39.16
CA GLU A 132 -39.49 17.35 -39.47
C GLU A 132 -39.88 17.44 -40.95
N ASN A 133 -39.02 16.96 -41.86
CA ASN A 133 -39.34 16.88 -43.29
C ASN A 133 -40.55 15.98 -43.56
N LEU A 134 -40.64 14.81 -42.92
CA LEU A 134 -41.79 13.91 -43.06
C LEU A 134 -43.06 14.49 -42.45
N GLN A 135 -42.97 15.21 -41.32
CA GLN A 135 -44.11 15.89 -40.69
C GLN A 135 -44.59 17.10 -41.49
N SER A 136 -43.68 17.81 -42.17
CA SER A 136 -44.01 18.97 -43.01
C SER A 136 -44.60 18.59 -44.38
N SER A 137 -44.48 17.33 -44.80
CA SER A 137 -45.05 16.83 -46.06
C SER A 137 -46.56 16.58 -45.92
N PRO A 138 -47.45 17.45 -46.44
CA PRO A 138 -48.89 17.36 -46.19
C PRO A 138 -49.60 16.34 -47.09
N SER A 139 -48.87 15.54 -47.87
CA SER A 139 -49.41 14.82 -49.02
C SER A 139 -50.23 13.56 -48.67
N VAL A 140 -49.99 12.93 -47.52
CA VAL A 140 -50.62 11.63 -47.21
C VAL A 140 -51.91 11.77 -46.39
N SER A 141 -52.00 12.76 -45.48
CA SER A 141 -53.21 12.99 -44.68
C SER A 141 -54.30 13.75 -45.45
N ALA A 142 -53.91 14.70 -46.30
CA ALA A 142 -54.86 15.46 -47.13
C ALA A 142 -55.41 14.64 -48.32
N ALA A 143 -54.66 13.64 -48.80
CA ALA A 143 -55.10 12.75 -49.88
C ALA A 143 -56.20 11.77 -49.41
N LEU A 144 -56.13 11.28 -48.17
CA LEU A 144 -57.13 10.35 -47.61
C LEU A 144 -58.46 11.01 -47.25
N GLU A 145 -58.48 12.30 -46.91
CA GLU A 145 -59.72 13.03 -46.63
C GLU A 145 -60.48 13.44 -47.90
N ASN A 146 -59.78 13.62 -49.03
CA ASN A 146 -60.40 13.99 -50.31
C ASN A 146 -60.98 12.79 -51.09
N GLU A 147 -60.40 11.59 -50.94
CA GLU A 147 -60.89 10.35 -51.59
C GLU A 147 -62.32 9.96 -51.14
N LEU A 148 -62.71 10.25 -49.90
CA LEU A 148 -64.06 9.96 -49.37
C LEU A 148 -65.15 10.90 -49.90
N ALA A 149 -64.79 12.09 -50.42
CA ALA A 149 -65.74 13.06 -50.97
C ALA A 149 -65.96 12.92 -52.50
N LEU A 150 -65.01 12.32 -53.22
CA LEU A 150 -65.03 12.25 -54.68
C LEU A 150 -65.85 11.07 -55.25
N GLY A 151 -66.12 10.04 -54.44
CA GLY A 151 -66.91 8.87 -54.85
C GLY A 151 -68.39 9.16 -55.13
N THR A 152 -68.96 10.24 -54.58
CA THR A 152 -70.39 10.57 -54.71
C THR A 152 -70.71 11.58 -55.82
N ILE A 153 -69.71 12.29 -56.35
CA ILE A 153 -69.90 13.35 -57.36
C ILE A 153 -69.71 12.82 -58.80
N TRP A 154 -69.14 11.62 -58.95
CA TRP A 154 -68.75 11.03 -60.25
C TRP A 154 -69.92 10.72 -61.20
N ALA A 155 -71.17 10.72 -60.73
CA ALA A 155 -72.33 10.36 -61.54
C ALA A 155 -73.02 11.55 -62.27
N LEU A 156 -72.60 12.81 -62.07
CA LEU A 156 -73.40 13.98 -62.48
C LEU A 156 -72.67 15.12 -63.23
N LEU A 157 -71.38 15.03 -63.58
CA LEU A 157 -70.64 16.22 -64.06
C LEU A 157 -70.48 16.36 -65.60
N PRO A 158 -70.71 17.55 -66.20
CA PRO A 158 -70.60 17.81 -67.65
C PRO A 158 -69.14 17.75 -68.19
N PRO A 159 -68.92 17.76 -69.53
CA PRO A 159 -67.60 17.60 -70.16
C PRO A 159 -66.50 18.62 -69.79
N SER A 160 -66.80 19.67 -69.01
CA SER A 160 -65.79 20.58 -68.45
C SER A 160 -64.92 19.93 -67.36
N GLY A 161 -65.42 18.93 -66.62
CA GLY A 161 -64.67 18.26 -65.55
C GLY A 161 -63.59 17.28 -66.04
N VAL A 162 -63.58 16.95 -67.33
CA VAL A 162 -62.57 16.06 -67.93
C VAL A 162 -61.21 16.75 -68.05
N MET A 163 -61.20 18.07 -68.32
CA MET A 163 -59.97 18.86 -68.44
C MET A 163 -59.28 19.04 -67.08
N GLU A 164 -60.03 19.34 -66.02
CA GLU A 164 -59.48 19.45 -64.66
C GLU A 164 -58.92 18.11 -64.17
N ARG A 165 -59.60 17.00 -64.45
CA ARG A 165 -59.08 15.66 -64.14
C ARG A 165 -57.86 15.31 -64.96
N TRP A 166 -57.82 15.66 -66.23
CA TRP A 166 -56.63 15.44 -67.07
C TRP A 166 -55.44 16.25 -66.56
N LEU A 167 -55.65 17.50 -66.14
CA LEU A 167 -54.62 18.34 -65.55
C LEU A 167 -54.12 17.79 -64.20
N GLN A 168 -55.02 17.32 -63.33
CA GLN A 168 -54.64 16.65 -62.08
C GLN A 168 -53.86 15.35 -62.34
N LEU A 169 -54.28 14.56 -63.32
CA LEU A 169 -53.62 13.31 -63.67
C LEU A 169 -52.23 13.57 -64.26
N GLN A 170 -52.08 14.61 -65.08
CA GLN A 170 -50.78 15.08 -65.57
C GLN A 170 -49.88 15.55 -64.42
N GLN A 171 -50.42 16.33 -63.48
CA GLN A 171 -49.66 16.83 -62.33
C GLN A 171 -49.20 15.70 -61.41
N LEU A 172 -50.06 14.70 -61.16
CA LEU A 172 -49.69 13.48 -60.45
C LEU A 172 -48.64 12.66 -61.21
N ASP A 173 -48.67 12.63 -62.55
CA ASP A 173 -47.68 11.92 -63.36
C ASP A 173 -46.32 12.63 -63.35
N GLU A 174 -46.31 13.98 -63.35
CA GLU A 174 -45.13 14.82 -63.16
C GLU A 174 -44.51 14.59 -61.77
N GLU A 175 -45.30 14.63 -60.70
CA GLU A 175 -44.86 14.31 -59.34
C GLU A 175 -44.31 12.87 -59.23
N ASN A 176 -44.95 11.90 -59.88
CA ASN A 176 -44.49 10.51 -59.90
C ASN A 176 -43.17 10.36 -60.67
N SER A 177 -43.00 11.13 -61.75
CA SER A 177 -41.75 11.20 -62.51
C SER A 177 -40.61 11.79 -61.66
N GLU A 178 -40.87 12.88 -60.93
CA GLU A 178 -39.90 13.49 -60.02
C GLU A 178 -39.50 12.51 -58.90
N LEU A 179 -40.47 11.87 -58.24
CA LEU A 179 -40.19 10.85 -57.23
C LEU A 179 -39.37 9.68 -57.79
N ARG A 180 -39.71 9.19 -58.99
CA ARG A 180 -38.93 8.16 -59.68
C ARG A 180 -37.51 8.60 -59.99
N SER A 181 -37.29 9.87 -60.27
CA SER A 181 -35.96 10.44 -60.51
C SER A 181 -35.11 10.55 -59.24
N CYS A 182 -35.72 10.70 -58.06
CA CYS A 182 -35.01 10.74 -56.78
C CYS A 182 -34.60 9.35 -56.26
N VAL A 183 -35.34 8.29 -56.62
CA VAL A 183 -35.11 6.91 -56.16
C VAL A 183 -33.67 6.41 -56.42
N PRO A 184 -33.03 6.61 -57.59
CA PRO A 184 -31.66 6.18 -57.82
C PRO A 184 -30.64 6.83 -56.88
N CYS A 185 -30.77 8.13 -56.60
CA CYS A 185 -29.87 8.85 -55.69
C CYS A 185 -30.01 8.33 -54.25
N LEU A 186 -31.24 8.06 -53.81
CA LEU A 186 -31.50 7.49 -52.49
C LEU A 186 -30.95 6.06 -52.38
N ARG A 187 -31.10 5.23 -53.43
CA ARG A 187 -30.51 3.88 -53.47
C ARG A 187 -28.99 3.91 -53.38
N ALA A 188 -28.34 4.78 -54.14
CA ALA A 188 -26.88 4.93 -54.09
C ALA A 188 -26.39 5.40 -52.70
N ASN A 189 -27.15 6.29 -52.04
CA ASN A 189 -26.85 6.70 -50.67
C ASN A 189 -26.99 5.55 -49.67
N ILE A 190 -28.04 4.73 -49.80
CA ILE A 190 -28.24 3.54 -48.95
C ILE A 190 -27.07 2.57 -49.14
N GLU A 191 -26.68 2.25 -50.38
CA GLU A 191 -25.57 1.34 -50.67
C GLU A 191 -24.24 1.86 -50.10
N ARG A 192 -23.95 3.16 -50.20
CA ARG A 192 -22.77 3.77 -49.60
C ARG A 192 -22.76 3.66 -48.08
N LEU A 193 -23.90 3.94 -47.44
CA LEU A 193 -24.04 3.83 -45.99
C LEU A 193 -23.93 2.37 -45.51
N GLU A 194 -24.43 1.41 -46.28
CA GLU A 194 -24.28 -0.01 -46.01
C GLU A 194 -22.83 -0.47 -46.12
N GLU A 195 -22.07 0.06 -47.08
CA GLU A 195 -20.64 -0.18 -47.24
C GLU A 195 -19.83 0.43 -46.08
N GLU A 196 -20.13 1.66 -45.68
CA GLU A 196 -19.52 2.32 -44.52
C GLU A 196 -19.84 1.57 -43.22
N LYS A 197 -21.08 1.11 -43.05
CA LYS A 197 -21.48 0.27 -41.92
C LYS A 197 -20.66 -1.02 -41.88
N ARG A 198 -20.50 -1.72 -43.01
CA ARG A 198 -19.69 -2.95 -43.08
C ARG A 198 -18.23 -2.70 -42.70
N LYS A 199 -17.62 -1.64 -43.24
CA LYS A 199 -16.23 -1.26 -42.87
C LYS A 199 -16.08 -0.96 -41.39
N LEU A 200 -17.00 -0.19 -40.82
CA LEU A 200 -16.98 0.11 -39.38
C LEU A 200 -17.21 -1.14 -38.53
N GLN A 201 -18.01 -2.10 -39.01
CA GLN A 201 -18.19 -3.39 -38.34
C GLN A 201 -16.88 -4.19 -38.33
N ASP A 202 -16.21 -4.30 -39.48
CA ASP A 202 -14.91 -4.99 -39.58
C ASP A 202 -13.84 -4.31 -38.69
N GLU A 203 -13.80 -2.98 -38.66
CA GLU A 203 -12.89 -2.22 -37.78
C GLU A 203 -13.18 -2.45 -36.29
N VAL A 204 -14.45 -2.55 -35.91
CA VAL A 204 -14.84 -2.88 -34.53
C VAL A 204 -14.41 -4.31 -34.19
N GLU A 205 -14.64 -5.27 -35.09
CA GLU A 205 -14.20 -6.66 -34.90
C GLU A 205 -12.67 -6.73 -34.70
N ASP A 206 -11.89 -6.13 -35.60
CA ASP A 206 -10.42 -6.02 -35.49
C ASP A 206 -9.95 -5.43 -34.16
N VAL A 207 -10.57 -4.34 -33.72
CA VAL A 207 -10.23 -3.68 -32.44
C VAL A 207 -10.61 -4.57 -31.26
N THR A 208 -11.74 -5.25 -31.32
CA THR A 208 -12.16 -6.18 -30.25
C THR A 208 -11.24 -7.39 -30.14
N GLU A 209 -10.75 -7.93 -31.26
CA GLU A 209 -9.77 -9.02 -31.26
C GLU A 209 -8.45 -8.58 -30.63
N ARG A 210 -7.90 -7.43 -31.06
CA ARG A 210 -6.66 -6.86 -30.47
C ARG A 210 -6.82 -6.58 -28.98
N LEU A 211 -7.97 -6.07 -28.56
CA LEU A 211 -8.26 -5.85 -27.14
C LEU A 211 -8.25 -7.16 -26.36
N ASN A 212 -8.87 -8.21 -26.88
CA ASN A 212 -8.89 -9.53 -26.24
C ASN A 212 -7.48 -10.13 -26.14
N GLU A 213 -6.66 -10.02 -27.19
CA GLU A 213 -5.26 -10.45 -27.16
C GLU A 213 -4.46 -9.72 -26.08
N GLU A 214 -4.64 -8.41 -25.93
CA GLU A 214 -4.00 -7.63 -24.86
C GLU A 214 -4.52 -7.99 -23.47
N LEU A 215 -5.81 -8.29 -23.32
CA LEU A 215 -6.35 -8.77 -22.04
C LEU A 215 -5.78 -10.14 -21.66
N GLU A 216 -5.61 -11.04 -22.64
CA GLU A 216 -4.93 -12.31 -22.43
C GLU A 216 -3.44 -12.15 -22.12
N SER A 217 -2.75 -11.23 -22.80
CA SER A 217 -1.35 -10.91 -22.55
C SER A 217 -1.16 -10.41 -21.12
N ARG A 218 -2.03 -9.49 -20.67
CA ARG A 218 -2.08 -8.96 -19.30
C ARG A 218 -2.37 -10.05 -18.28
N ARG A 219 -3.33 -10.94 -18.54
CA ARG A 219 -3.65 -12.07 -17.66
C ARG A 219 -2.45 -12.99 -17.48
N LYS A 220 -1.79 -13.38 -18.59
CA LYS A 220 -0.57 -14.21 -18.55
C LYS A 220 0.57 -13.56 -17.76
N MET A 221 0.74 -12.24 -17.88
CA MET A 221 1.75 -11.51 -17.11
C MET A 221 1.40 -11.41 -15.62
N ALA A 222 0.12 -11.20 -15.30
CA ALA A 222 -0.37 -11.21 -13.92
C ALA A 222 -0.15 -12.58 -13.23
N ASP A 223 -0.42 -13.67 -13.95
CA ASP A 223 -0.20 -15.03 -13.45
C ASP A 223 1.29 -15.30 -13.18
N LYS A 224 2.18 -14.86 -14.09
CA LYS A 224 3.65 -14.96 -13.89
C LYS A 224 4.10 -14.16 -12.68
N LEU A 225 3.62 -12.93 -12.50
CA LEU A 225 3.95 -12.09 -11.33
C LEU A 225 3.44 -12.71 -10.02
N SER A 226 2.24 -13.30 -10.03
CA SER A 226 1.69 -14.03 -8.89
C SER A 226 2.57 -15.24 -8.53
N HIS A 227 3.00 -16.01 -9.54
CA HIS A 227 3.88 -17.16 -9.34
C HIS A 227 5.25 -16.76 -8.77
N GLU A 228 5.89 -15.72 -9.31
CA GLU A 228 7.17 -15.20 -8.80
C GLU A 228 7.05 -14.65 -7.37
N ARG A 229 5.96 -13.94 -7.06
CA ARG A 229 5.69 -13.48 -5.68
C ARG A 229 5.60 -14.64 -4.70
N HIS A 230 4.85 -15.69 -5.06
CA HIS A 230 4.71 -16.86 -4.22
C HIS A 230 6.02 -17.66 -4.07
N LYS A 231 6.80 -17.77 -5.14
CA LYS A 231 8.14 -18.38 -5.10
C LYS A 231 9.09 -17.62 -4.17
N ASN A 232 9.16 -16.29 -4.33
CA ASN A 232 9.97 -15.43 -3.48
C ASN A 232 9.51 -15.49 -2.01
N GLN A 233 8.20 -15.56 -1.77
CA GLN A 233 7.65 -15.73 -0.43
C GLN A 233 8.10 -17.06 0.20
N LYS A 234 8.06 -18.17 -0.55
CA LYS A 234 8.60 -19.46 -0.10
C LYS A 234 10.09 -19.42 0.20
N GLU A 235 10.88 -18.77 -0.66
CA GLU A 235 12.32 -18.60 -0.43
C GLU A 235 12.59 -17.77 0.83
N LYS A 236 11.80 -16.73 1.09
CA LYS A 236 11.84 -15.96 2.35
C LYS A 236 11.53 -16.82 3.55
N GLU A 237 10.52 -17.69 3.47
CA GLU A 237 10.17 -18.62 4.56
C GLU A 237 11.31 -19.62 4.82
N CYS A 238 11.87 -20.27 3.78
CA CYS A 238 12.99 -21.19 3.94
C CYS A 238 14.25 -20.50 4.48
N THR A 239 14.56 -19.28 4.04
CA THR A 239 15.70 -18.52 4.56
C THR A 239 15.47 -18.07 6.00
N GLN A 240 14.23 -17.73 6.36
CA GLN A 240 13.85 -17.39 7.73
C GLN A 240 13.98 -18.60 8.66
N GLU A 241 13.54 -19.79 8.23
CA GLU A 241 13.73 -21.05 8.97
C GLU A 241 15.22 -21.32 9.24
N LEU A 242 16.07 -21.16 8.23
CA LEU A 242 17.52 -21.31 8.38
C LEU A 242 18.11 -20.29 9.38
N ILE A 243 17.65 -19.04 9.34
CA ILE A 243 18.07 -18.01 10.32
C ILE A 243 17.66 -18.42 11.74
N GLU A 244 16.47 -18.96 11.93
CA GLU A 244 16.00 -19.42 13.23
C GLU A 244 16.82 -20.60 13.76
N ASP A 245 17.19 -21.54 12.89
CA ASP A 245 18.04 -22.66 13.28
C ASP A 245 19.45 -22.22 13.65
N LEU A 246 20.05 -21.29 12.90
CA LEU A 246 21.33 -20.69 13.24
C LEU A 246 21.27 -19.91 14.56
N ARG A 247 20.17 -19.20 14.83
CA ARG A 247 19.95 -18.51 16.12
C ARG A 247 19.90 -19.50 17.28
N LYS A 248 19.17 -20.61 17.16
CA LYS A 248 19.14 -21.67 18.18
C LYS A 248 20.53 -22.26 18.41
N GLN A 249 21.29 -22.52 17.35
CA GLN A 249 22.67 -23.02 17.48
C GLN A 249 23.58 -22.02 18.20
N LEU A 250 23.47 -20.73 17.89
CA LEU A 250 24.21 -19.67 18.59
C LEU A 250 23.84 -19.60 20.07
N GLU A 251 22.56 -19.70 20.40
CA GLU A 251 22.08 -19.73 21.78
C GLU A 251 22.64 -20.92 22.55
N HIS A 252 22.60 -22.13 21.95
CA HIS A 252 23.20 -23.32 22.54
C HIS A 252 24.70 -23.17 22.80
N LEU A 253 25.46 -22.61 21.85
CA LEU A 253 26.90 -22.38 22.01
C LEU A 253 27.19 -21.35 23.12
N GLN A 254 26.37 -20.31 23.23
CA GLN A 254 26.50 -19.32 24.31
C GLN A 254 26.23 -19.92 25.69
N LEU A 255 25.19 -20.75 25.82
CA LEU A 255 24.90 -21.46 27.07
C LEU A 255 26.04 -22.43 27.44
N TYR A 256 26.55 -23.18 26.48
CA TYR A 256 27.69 -24.07 26.68
C TYR A 256 28.93 -23.31 27.17
N LYS A 257 29.23 -22.13 26.57
CA LYS A 257 30.34 -21.28 26.99
C LYS A 257 30.19 -20.85 28.45
N LEU A 258 28.99 -20.40 28.85
CA LEU A 258 28.69 -20.02 30.24
C LEU A 258 28.86 -21.20 31.22
N GLU A 259 28.41 -22.40 30.85
CA GLU A 259 28.62 -23.60 31.67
C GLU A 259 30.10 -23.96 31.85
N VAL A 260 30.92 -23.81 30.81
CA VAL A 260 32.37 -24.05 30.87
C VAL A 260 33.05 -23.00 31.74
N GLU A 261 32.70 -21.72 31.59
CA GLU A 261 33.21 -20.62 32.42
C GLU A 261 32.84 -20.80 33.90
N ALA A 262 31.60 -21.26 34.17
CA ALA A 262 31.16 -21.61 35.51
C ALA A 262 31.97 -22.76 36.12
N LYS A 263 32.35 -23.76 35.32
CA LYS A 263 33.19 -24.90 35.76
C LYS A 263 34.67 -24.53 35.93
N THR A 264 35.15 -23.49 35.26
CA THR A 264 36.56 -23.04 35.30
C THR A 264 36.84 -21.92 36.31
N GLY A 265 35.84 -21.46 37.07
CA GLY A 265 36.06 -20.64 38.27
C GLY A 265 36.60 -19.23 38.03
N ARG A 266 36.52 -18.69 36.81
CA ARG A 266 36.85 -17.28 36.54
C ARG A 266 35.64 -16.39 36.81
N SER A 267 35.76 -15.59 37.88
CA SER A 267 34.94 -14.44 38.33
C SER A 267 33.43 -14.42 37.99
N PRO A 268 32.52 -14.53 38.99
CA PRO A 268 31.07 -14.55 38.78
C PRO A 268 30.43 -13.20 38.43
N SER A 269 31.21 -12.12 38.33
CA SER A 269 30.67 -10.76 38.17
C SER A 269 30.20 -10.44 36.74
N ALA A 270 30.68 -11.14 35.72
CA ALA A 270 30.32 -10.84 34.33
C ALA A 270 29.01 -11.53 33.91
N GLY A 271 28.88 -12.83 34.19
CA GLY A 271 27.72 -13.62 33.74
C GLY A 271 26.39 -13.24 34.39
N LEU A 272 26.38 -12.85 35.67
CA LEU A 272 25.15 -12.41 36.35
C LEU A 272 24.68 -11.04 35.83
N GLN A 273 25.63 -10.15 35.51
CA GLN A 273 25.37 -8.85 34.90
C GLN A 273 24.87 -9.01 33.45
N GLU A 274 25.43 -9.94 32.68
CA GLU A 274 24.93 -10.29 31.34
C GLU A 274 23.53 -10.90 31.37
N TYR A 275 23.21 -11.73 32.37
CA TYR A 275 21.86 -12.27 32.54
C TYR A 275 20.84 -11.17 32.91
N GLN A 276 21.19 -10.26 33.82
CA GLN A 276 20.33 -9.11 34.15
C GLN A 276 20.15 -8.17 32.95
N ASN A 277 21.22 -7.93 32.17
CA ASN A 277 21.15 -7.15 30.95
C ASN A 277 20.27 -7.82 29.88
N ARG A 278 20.39 -9.14 29.67
CA ARG A 278 19.54 -9.91 28.75
C ARG A 278 18.07 -9.91 29.15
N THR A 279 17.78 -10.03 30.44
CA THR A 279 16.40 -9.99 30.94
C THR A 279 15.78 -8.62 30.65
N ARG A 280 16.53 -7.55 30.92
CA ARG A 280 16.11 -6.17 30.65
C ARG A 280 16.04 -5.83 29.17
N GLU A 281 16.91 -6.41 28.35
CA GLU A 281 16.88 -6.33 26.90
C GLU A 281 15.62 -7.01 26.34
N ALA A 282 15.26 -8.20 26.83
CA ALA A 282 14.03 -8.89 26.44
C ALA A 282 12.76 -8.09 26.81
N GLU A 283 12.73 -7.45 27.97
CA GLU A 283 11.64 -6.54 28.39
C GLU A 283 11.54 -5.33 27.45
N LEU A 284 12.67 -4.69 27.13
CA LEU A 284 12.71 -3.56 26.20
C LEU A 284 12.33 -3.99 24.77
N GLU A 285 12.72 -5.18 24.32
CA GLU A 285 12.30 -5.72 23.03
C GLU A 285 10.81 -6.02 22.97
N GLN A 286 10.20 -6.51 24.06
CA GLN A 286 8.76 -6.69 24.15
C GLN A 286 8.04 -5.35 24.10
N GLU A 287 8.55 -4.34 24.81
CA GLU A 287 7.97 -2.99 24.77
C GLU A 287 8.13 -2.36 23.38
N ILE A 288 9.26 -2.54 22.70
CA ILE A 288 9.44 -2.11 21.30
C ILE A 288 8.46 -2.83 20.38
N ARG A 289 8.23 -4.14 20.56
CA ARG A 289 7.27 -4.90 19.76
C ARG A 289 5.84 -4.39 19.96
N ARG A 290 5.46 -4.14 21.22
CA ARG A 290 4.17 -3.56 21.58
C ARG A 290 4.00 -2.15 21.00
N LEU A 291 4.97 -1.26 21.22
CA LEU A 291 4.95 0.11 20.66
C LEU A 291 4.92 0.13 19.13
N LYS A 292 5.57 -0.84 18.47
CA LYS A 292 5.47 -1.02 17.01
C LYS A 292 4.09 -1.49 16.58
N GLN A 293 3.44 -2.36 17.34
CA GLN A 293 2.06 -2.79 17.09
C GLN A 293 1.07 -1.64 17.29
N ASP A 294 1.21 -0.89 18.38
CA ASP A 294 0.38 0.27 18.68
C ASP A 294 0.58 1.36 17.60
N ASN A 295 1.81 1.62 17.15
CA ASN A 295 2.06 2.54 16.04
C ASN A 295 1.45 2.06 14.71
N ARG A 296 1.47 0.76 14.43
CA ARG A 296 0.78 0.23 13.23
C ARG A 296 -0.72 0.44 13.33
N SER A 297 -1.31 0.15 14.48
CA SER A 297 -2.74 0.35 14.72
C SER A 297 -3.14 1.83 14.63
N LEU A 298 -2.36 2.73 15.23
CA LEU A 298 -2.57 4.17 15.12
C LEU A 298 -2.44 4.65 13.67
N LYS A 299 -1.50 4.09 12.90
CA LYS A 299 -1.34 4.42 11.48
C LYS A 299 -2.53 3.93 10.65
N GLU A 300 -3.00 2.71 10.89
CA GLU A 300 -4.21 2.17 10.24
C GLU A 300 -5.45 3.01 10.58
N GLN A 301 -5.61 3.44 11.84
CA GLN A 301 -6.67 4.37 12.24
C GLN A 301 -6.53 5.73 11.57
N ASN A 302 -5.30 6.24 11.42
CA ASN A 302 -5.04 7.50 10.75
C ASN A 302 -5.36 7.40 9.25
N ASP A 303 -4.94 6.31 8.59
CA ASP A 303 -5.23 6.03 7.18
C ASP A 303 -6.74 5.86 6.95
N GLU A 304 -7.45 5.21 7.87
CA GLU A 304 -8.91 5.09 7.87
C GLU A 304 -9.60 6.45 8.05
N LEU A 305 -9.18 7.25 9.02
CA LEU A 305 -9.69 8.62 9.22
C LEU A 305 -9.40 9.51 8.01
N ASN A 306 -8.22 9.39 7.41
CA ASN A 306 -7.88 10.09 6.16
C ASN A 306 -8.77 9.63 5.01
N GLY A 307 -9.05 8.33 4.90
CA GLY A 307 -10.02 7.77 3.95
C GLY A 307 -11.43 8.31 4.18
N GLN A 308 -11.88 8.46 5.43
CA GLN A 308 -13.15 9.07 5.79
C GLN A 308 -13.19 10.56 5.43
N ILE A 309 -12.12 11.32 5.68
CA ILE A 309 -12.00 12.73 5.28
C ILE A 309 -12.10 12.86 3.76
N ILE A 310 -11.39 12.00 3.01
CA ILE A 310 -11.45 11.98 1.55
C ILE A 310 -12.88 11.66 1.10
N ASN A 311 -13.53 10.63 1.66
CA ASN A 311 -14.91 10.28 1.34
C ASN A 311 -15.90 11.41 1.63
N LEU A 312 -15.80 12.05 2.79
CA LEU A 312 -16.63 13.20 3.15
C LEU A 312 -16.34 14.42 2.25
N SER A 313 -15.09 14.66 1.89
CA SER A 313 -14.71 15.73 0.95
C SER A 313 -15.24 15.48 -0.46
N ILE A 314 -15.21 14.22 -0.93
CA ILE A 314 -15.77 13.80 -2.22
C ILE A 314 -17.30 13.87 -2.18
N GLN A 315 -17.93 13.46 -1.09
CA GLN A 315 -19.39 13.60 -0.92
C GLN A 315 -19.80 15.07 -0.86
N GLY A 316 -19.06 15.92 -0.13
CA GLY A 316 -19.25 17.36 -0.11
C GLY A 316 -19.08 18.00 -1.49
N ALA A 317 -18.05 17.61 -2.23
CA ALA A 317 -17.84 18.04 -3.62
C ALA A 317 -18.96 17.54 -4.54
N LYS A 318 -19.35 16.26 -4.44
CA LYS A 318 -20.46 15.67 -5.20
C LYS A 318 -21.78 16.39 -4.91
N ASN A 319 -22.03 16.74 -3.65
CA ASN A 319 -23.21 17.51 -3.27
C ASN A 319 -23.16 18.91 -3.87
N LEU A 320 -22.00 19.59 -3.85
CA LEU A 320 -21.79 20.89 -4.54
C LEU A 320 -21.98 20.81 -6.06
N PHE A 321 -21.50 19.73 -6.70
CA PHE A 321 -21.67 19.50 -8.15
C PHE A 321 -23.10 19.07 -8.51
N ALA A 322 -23.78 18.31 -7.65
CA ALA A 322 -25.17 17.93 -7.82
C ALA A 322 -26.10 19.15 -7.65
N THR A 323 -25.86 19.99 -6.63
CA THR A 323 -26.59 21.26 -6.46
C THR A 323 -26.36 22.23 -7.62
N SER A 324 -25.23 22.14 -8.33
CA SER A 324 -24.93 22.98 -9.49
C SER A 324 -25.77 22.64 -10.74
N PHE A 325 -26.37 21.45 -10.83
CA PHE A 325 -27.19 21.05 -11.98
C PHE A 325 -28.68 20.84 -11.68
N SER A 326 -29.11 20.77 -10.42
CA SER A 326 -30.52 20.58 -10.10
C SER A 326 -31.23 21.68 -9.31
N GLU A 327 -30.57 22.53 -8.51
CA GLU A 327 -31.31 23.53 -7.72
C GLU A 327 -30.50 24.82 -7.55
N SER A 328 -30.80 25.81 -8.39
CA SER A 328 -30.33 27.19 -8.21
C SER A 328 -30.92 27.76 -6.92
N LEU A 329 -30.18 28.61 -6.19
CA LEU A 329 -30.61 29.33 -4.97
C LEU A 329 -32.01 29.99 -5.07
N ALA A 330 -32.48 30.26 -6.29
CA ALA A 330 -33.83 30.76 -6.58
C ALA A 330 -34.97 29.72 -6.39
N ALA A 331 -34.69 28.43 -6.52
CA ALA A 331 -35.65 27.34 -6.29
C ALA A 331 -35.83 27.06 -4.78
N GLU A 332 -34.76 27.18 -4.00
CA GLU A 332 -34.76 26.96 -2.55
C GLU A 332 -35.51 28.08 -1.79
N ILE A 333 -35.43 29.32 -2.28
CA ILE A 333 -36.21 30.45 -1.72
C ILE A 333 -37.71 30.31 -1.98
N ASN A 334 -38.12 29.57 -3.01
CA ASN A 334 -39.53 29.33 -3.36
C ASN A 334 -40.09 28.01 -2.78
N SER A 335 -39.25 27.10 -2.30
CA SER A 335 -39.68 25.79 -1.76
C SER A 335 -39.96 25.81 -0.26
N VAL A 336 -39.40 26.77 0.50
CA VAL A 336 -39.78 26.97 1.90
C VAL A 336 -41.13 27.64 1.95
N SER A 337 -42.16 26.88 2.33
CA SER A 337 -43.47 27.45 2.58
C SER A 337 -43.39 28.41 3.77
N ARG A 338 -44.19 29.49 3.75
CA ARG A 338 -44.32 30.42 4.89
C ARG A 338 -44.55 29.67 6.22
N ASP A 339 -45.24 28.55 6.15
CA ASP A 339 -45.57 27.71 7.30
C ASP A 339 -44.34 26.99 7.86
N GLU A 340 -43.46 26.45 7.01
CA GLU A 340 -42.19 25.84 7.44
C GLU A 340 -41.23 26.89 8.03
N LEU A 341 -41.19 28.11 7.47
CA LEU A 341 -40.40 29.20 8.04
C LEU A 341 -40.93 29.63 9.41
N MET A 342 -42.24 29.76 9.55
CA MET A 342 -42.89 30.09 10.83
C MET A 342 -42.67 28.97 11.86
N GLU A 343 -42.70 27.70 11.45
CA GLU A 343 -42.43 26.58 12.34
C GLU A 343 -40.96 26.54 12.80
N ALA A 344 -40.02 26.83 11.89
CA ALA A 344 -38.60 26.94 12.23
C ALA A 344 -38.33 28.09 13.20
N ILE A 345 -38.98 29.25 13.00
CA ILE A 345 -38.90 30.39 13.93
C ILE A 345 -39.46 29.99 15.30
N HIS A 346 -40.63 29.35 15.35
CA HIS A 346 -41.24 28.93 16.61
C HIS A 346 -40.39 27.90 17.37
N LYS A 347 -39.79 26.94 16.65
CA LYS A 347 -38.82 25.98 17.24
C LYS A 347 -37.57 26.70 17.77
N GLN A 348 -37.08 27.71 17.06
CA GLN A 348 -35.95 28.51 17.53
C GLN A 348 -36.31 29.32 18.78
N GLU A 349 -37.51 29.89 18.84
CA GLU A 349 -38.03 30.60 20.02
C GLU A 349 -38.17 29.66 21.22
N GLU A 350 -38.64 28.43 21.03
CA GLU A 350 -38.72 27.42 22.09
C GLU A 350 -37.34 27.02 22.62
N ILE A 351 -36.37 26.79 21.72
CA ILE A 351 -34.98 26.50 22.12
C ILE A 351 -34.39 27.68 22.89
N ASN A 352 -34.60 28.90 22.43
CA ASN A 352 -34.13 30.10 23.12
C ASN A 352 -34.75 30.22 24.52
N TYR A 353 -36.06 29.94 24.67
CA TYR A 353 -36.72 29.94 25.98
C TYR A 353 -36.13 28.89 26.92
N ARG A 354 -35.85 27.68 26.41
CA ARG A 354 -35.21 26.61 27.18
C ARG A 354 -33.76 26.93 27.56
N LEU A 355 -33.00 27.56 26.66
CA LEU A 355 -31.66 28.03 26.94
C LEU A 355 -31.67 29.13 28.00
N GLN A 356 -32.66 30.03 27.94
CA GLN A 356 -32.82 31.09 28.93
C GLN A 356 -33.13 30.51 30.32
N ASP A 357 -34.07 29.57 30.44
CA ASP A 357 -34.35 28.87 31.72
C ASP A 357 -33.12 28.10 32.24
N TYR A 358 -32.35 27.46 31.34
CA TYR A 358 -31.12 26.78 31.71
C TYR A 358 -30.04 27.76 32.23
N ILE A 359 -29.86 28.88 31.54
CA ILE A 359 -28.94 29.94 31.96
C ILE A 359 -29.39 30.52 33.31
N ASP A 360 -30.67 30.80 33.50
CA ASP A 360 -31.21 31.32 34.76
C ASP A 360 -30.95 30.36 35.92
N ARG A 361 -31.16 29.05 35.72
CA ARG A 361 -30.82 28.02 36.72
C ARG A 361 -29.32 27.98 37.04
N ILE A 362 -28.46 28.11 36.04
CA ILE A 362 -27.01 28.18 36.26
C ILE A 362 -26.64 29.45 37.02
N ILE A 363 -27.20 30.61 36.64
CA ILE A 363 -26.93 31.89 37.30
C ILE A 363 -27.32 31.80 38.78
N VAL A 364 -28.50 31.26 39.10
CA VAL A 364 -28.94 31.04 40.50
C VAL A 364 -27.95 30.14 41.23
N ALA A 365 -27.57 29.01 40.65
CA ALA A 365 -26.62 28.09 41.28
C ALA A 365 -25.23 28.72 41.51
N ILE A 366 -24.76 29.56 40.59
CA ILE A 366 -23.50 30.31 40.72
C ILE A 366 -23.63 31.39 41.80
N MET A 367 -24.74 32.12 41.85
CA MET A 367 -25.00 33.14 42.88
C MET A 367 -25.01 32.53 44.29
N GLU A 368 -25.53 31.31 44.44
CA GLU A 368 -25.55 30.58 45.72
C GLU A 368 -24.18 29.99 46.12
N SER A 369 -23.37 29.57 45.13
CA SER A 369 -22.12 28.84 45.38
C SER A 369 -20.87 29.74 45.38
N ASN A 370 -20.72 30.61 44.39
CA ASN A 370 -19.57 31.50 44.25
C ASN A 370 -19.87 32.69 43.30
N PRO A 371 -20.33 33.84 43.84
CA PRO A 371 -20.81 34.96 43.03
C PRO A 371 -19.71 35.70 42.26
N SER A 372 -18.42 35.53 42.60
CA SER A 372 -17.32 36.24 41.92
C SER A 372 -17.09 35.79 40.47
N ILE A 373 -17.65 34.64 40.07
CA ILE A 373 -17.55 34.13 38.68
C ILE A 373 -18.35 35.00 37.69
N LEU A 374 -19.36 35.71 38.17
CA LEU A 374 -20.17 36.62 37.35
C LEU A 374 -19.55 38.01 37.16
N GLU A 375 -18.37 38.29 37.75
CA GLU A 375 -17.67 39.56 37.56
C GLU A 375 -17.07 39.66 36.15
N VAL A 376 -17.78 40.37 35.26
CA VAL A 376 -17.25 40.76 33.94
C VAL A 376 -16.16 41.81 34.14
N LYS A 377 -14.90 41.41 34.02
CA LYS A 377 -13.78 42.37 33.94
C LYS A 377 -13.84 43.10 32.60
N VAL A 378 -14.31 44.35 32.62
CA VAL A 378 -14.32 45.23 31.45
C VAL A 378 -12.89 45.40 30.94
N GLN A 379 -12.53 44.70 29.87
CA GLN A 379 -11.32 45.00 29.12
C GLN A 379 -11.58 46.29 28.34
N GLN A 380 -11.06 47.41 28.83
CA GLN A 380 -10.95 48.64 28.07
C GLN A 380 -9.97 48.42 26.91
N THR A 381 -10.45 47.85 25.80
CA THR A 381 -9.65 47.75 24.58
C THR A 381 -9.70 49.08 23.85
N GLN A 382 -8.60 49.78 23.99
CA GLN A 382 -8.24 51.05 23.38
C GLN A 382 -8.30 50.96 21.85
N VAL A 383 -9.37 51.46 21.23
CA VAL A 383 -9.38 51.81 19.80
C VAL A 383 -9.81 53.27 19.65
N ARG A 384 -8.83 54.16 19.87
CA ARG A 384 -8.91 55.57 19.49
C ARG A 384 -8.33 55.69 18.08
N GLY A 385 -9.16 56.07 17.11
CA GLY A 385 -8.69 56.75 15.90
C GLY A 385 -8.94 56.07 14.56
N SER A 386 -10.20 56.06 14.09
CA SER A 386 -10.50 55.97 12.64
C SER A 386 -11.73 56.76 12.17
N LEU A 387 -12.42 57.53 13.03
CA LEU A 387 -13.50 58.45 12.57
C LEU A 387 -13.17 59.91 12.92
N ARG A 388 -12.11 60.44 12.29
CA ARG A 388 -12.02 61.88 11.99
C ARG A 388 -12.22 62.03 10.48
N ARG A 389 -13.34 62.68 10.13
CA ARG A 389 -14.01 62.89 8.83
C ARG A 389 -15.36 62.15 8.88
N ARG A 390 -16.38 62.52 9.68
CA ARG A 390 -17.02 63.85 9.80
C ARG A 390 -16.80 64.68 8.55
N GLU A 391 -17.45 64.21 7.51
CA GLU A 391 -18.16 65.04 6.56
C GLU A 391 -18.58 66.35 7.22
N GLU A 392 -18.00 67.41 6.66
CA GLU A 392 -18.43 68.81 6.69
C GLU A 392 -19.95 68.85 6.52
N GLU A 393 -20.69 69.32 7.52
CA GLU A 393 -21.33 70.66 7.56
C GLU A 393 -22.62 70.77 6.69
N PRO A 394 -23.57 71.65 7.08
CA PRO A 394 -25.02 71.46 6.95
C PRO A 394 -25.65 71.63 5.55
#